data_AF-A0A6M2ESD8-F1
#
_entry.id   AF-A0A6M2ESD8-F1
#
_cell.length_a   1.000
_cell.length_b   1.000
_cell.length_c   1.000
_cell.angle_alpha   90.00
_cell.angle_beta   90.00
_cell.angle_gamma   90.00
#
_symmetry.space_group_name_H-M   'P 1'
#
loop_
_entity.id
_entity.type
_entity.pdbx_description
1 polymer ?
#
loop_
_entity_poly.entity_id
_entity_poly.type
_entity_poly.pdbx_seq_one_letter_code
_entity_poly.pdbx_strand_id
1 'polypeptide(L)'
;MAAGMDFSPPLTVLEGGYNKDNNNSSTNVSENQNAENLDSLKQSTNGKPPRHLRQSMDSARMLNAADLALDVGVVVVVSNSPADERTDFLPLFRSGSCAEGGPKQYMEDEHVCIDNLVDHLDATANCPSPGAFYGVFDGHGGTDAALFVKNNILRFIVEDSHFPICVEKAIKSAFVKADYAFADDSALDISSGTTALIALIFGRTLIVANAGDCRAVLGRRGRAIEMSKDHKPNCTSERLRIEKLGGVIYDDYLNGQLSVARALGDWHMKGPKGSACPLSAEPELRETNLTEEDEFMIMGCDGLWDVMSSQCAVTISRKELMLHNDPERCSRELVREALRRNACDNLTVIVICFSPDPPPRIEIPQSRVRRSISAEGLNLLKGVLDSNS
;
A
#
# COMPACT_ATOMS: atom_id res chain seq x y z
N MET A 1 -35.50 -47.86 52.91
CA MET A 1 -34.52 -47.82 54.02
C MET A 1 -33.28 -47.06 53.55
N ALA A 2 -32.45 -46.55 54.47
CA ALA A 2 -31.32 -45.62 54.22
C ALA A 2 -30.08 -46.31 53.55
N ALA A 3 -28.94 -45.67 53.21
CA ALA A 3 -28.38 -44.31 53.41
C ALA A 3 -27.49 -43.91 52.19
N GLY A 4 -27.14 -42.63 51.90
CA GLY A 4 -25.97 -41.85 52.43
C GLY A 4 -24.69 -42.10 51.58
N MET A 5 -23.67 -41.23 51.37
CA MET A 5 -23.23 -39.84 51.72
C MET A 5 -21.99 -39.53 50.82
N ASP A 6 -21.43 -38.32 50.56
CA ASP A 6 -21.89 -36.92 50.44
C ASP A 6 -20.76 -36.10 49.70
N PHE A 7 -20.97 -34.83 49.28
CA PHE A 7 -20.04 -34.06 48.41
C PHE A 7 -19.07 -33.06 49.12
N SER A 8 -18.08 -32.50 48.39
CA SER A 8 -17.33 -31.26 48.74
C SER A 8 -16.89 -30.44 47.50
N PRO A 9 -16.85 -29.07 47.53
CA PRO A 9 -16.67 -28.20 46.34
C PRO A 9 -15.38 -27.31 46.37
N PRO A 10 -15.13 -26.41 45.38
CA PRO A 10 -13.83 -25.71 45.20
C PRO A 10 -13.74 -24.32 45.86
N LEU A 11 -12.54 -23.70 45.84
CA LEU A 11 -12.20 -22.48 46.60
C LEU A 11 -11.51 -21.40 45.74
N THR A 12 -12.03 -20.17 45.79
CA THR A 12 -11.45 -18.90 45.32
C THR A 12 -10.98 -18.05 46.51
N VAL A 13 -9.92 -17.24 46.37
CA VAL A 13 -9.55 -16.20 47.36
C VAL A 13 -9.07 -14.91 46.65
N LEU A 14 -9.36 -13.77 47.29
CA LEU A 14 -9.23 -12.39 46.81
C LEU A 14 -7.98 -11.65 47.34
N GLU A 15 -7.87 -10.37 47.00
CA GLU A 15 -6.78 -9.43 47.30
C GLU A 15 -6.63 -8.98 48.77
N GLY A 16 -5.43 -8.46 49.10
CA GLY A 16 -5.28 -7.14 49.74
C GLY A 16 -4.83 -7.05 51.21
N GLY A 17 -3.88 -6.15 51.53
CA GLY A 17 -3.70 -5.63 52.91
C GLY A 17 -2.28 -5.24 53.37
N TYR A 18 -2.04 -3.92 53.46
CA TYR A 18 -0.83 -3.19 53.90
C TYR A 18 -0.26 -3.41 55.33
N ASN A 19 0.99 -2.93 55.51
CA ASN A 19 1.65 -2.41 56.76
C ASN A 19 2.08 -3.43 57.84
N LYS A 20 3.11 -3.21 58.69
CA LYS A 20 4.31 -2.32 58.75
C LYS A 20 5.12 -2.75 60.01
N ASP A 21 6.45 -2.54 60.05
CA ASP A 21 7.27 -2.12 61.23
C ASP A 21 8.68 -2.73 61.37
N ASN A 22 9.68 -1.84 61.24
CA ASN A 22 10.84 -1.55 62.10
C ASN A 22 11.76 -2.62 62.78
N ASN A 23 13.07 -2.27 62.70
CA ASN A 23 14.14 -2.29 63.72
C ASN A 23 15.32 -3.29 63.57
N ASN A 24 16.53 -2.69 63.39
CA ASN A 24 17.79 -2.83 64.16
C ASN A 24 18.32 -4.24 64.58
N SER A 25 19.64 -4.51 64.63
CA SER A 25 20.87 -3.73 64.41
C SER A 25 22.12 -4.65 64.48
N SER A 26 23.31 -4.13 64.07
CA SER A 26 24.68 -4.51 64.58
C SER A 26 25.18 -5.97 64.34
N THR A 27 26.47 -6.29 64.13
CA THR A 27 27.76 -5.56 64.22
C THR A 27 28.88 -6.29 63.44
N ASN A 28 29.88 -5.53 62.96
CA ASN A 28 31.34 -5.82 62.81
C ASN A 28 31.87 -7.23 62.50
N VAL A 29 32.77 -7.35 61.49
CA VAL A 29 34.25 -7.50 61.67
C VAL A 29 34.96 -6.90 60.43
N SER A 30 36.15 -6.34 60.61
CA SER A 30 37.00 -5.70 59.59
C SER A 30 38.42 -6.26 59.59
N GLU A 31 39.03 -6.47 58.42
CA GLU A 31 40.48 -6.53 58.09
C GLU A 31 40.64 -7.17 56.68
N ASN A 32 41.61 -6.86 55.81
CA ASN A 32 42.45 -5.67 55.64
C ASN A 32 43.12 -5.68 54.23
N GLN A 33 43.66 -4.54 53.80
CA GLN A 33 44.72 -4.35 52.79
C GLN A 33 44.45 -4.47 51.26
N ASN A 34 44.86 -3.37 50.60
CA ASN A 34 45.50 -3.23 49.28
C ASN A 34 44.69 -3.65 48.03
N ALA A 35 44.09 -2.71 47.30
CA ALA A 35 44.71 -1.67 46.45
C ALA A 35 45.09 -2.16 45.05
N GLU A 36 44.12 -2.13 44.14
CA GLU A 36 44.30 -1.76 42.73
C GLU A 36 42.96 -1.27 42.16
N ASN A 37 42.98 -0.24 41.30
CA ASN A 37 41.78 0.39 40.75
C ASN A 37 41.24 -0.41 39.55
N LEU A 38 40.04 -1.01 39.66
CA LEU A 38 39.14 -1.16 38.50
C LEU A 38 37.67 -1.44 38.86
N ASP A 39 36.80 -1.05 37.93
CA ASP A 39 35.43 -1.51 37.67
C ASP A 39 34.31 -1.33 38.70
N SER A 40 33.28 -0.58 38.28
CA SER A 40 31.91 -1.10 38.05
C SER A 40 30.96 0.06 37.68
N LEU A 41 29.93 -0.08 36.84
CA LEU A 41 29.53 -1.15 35.92
C LEU A 41 28.64 -0.52 34.81
N LYS A 42 28.59 -1.15 33.62
CA LYS A 42 27.43 -1.33 32.71
C LYS A 42 26.24 -0.35 32.86
N GLN A 43 25.66 0.21 31.79
CA GLN A 43 24.92 -0.60 30.80
C GLN A 43 24.54 0.20 29.54
N SER A 44 24.37 -0.50 28.41
CA SER A 44 23.67 0.00 27.23
C SER A 44 22.16 0.13 27.49
N THR A 45 21.54 1.23 27.06
CA THR A 45 20.08 1.27 26.80
C THR A 45 19.74 2.18 25.62
N ASN A 46 18.82 1.70 24.77
CA ASN A 46 18.11 2.53 23.81
C ASN A 46 17.32 3.64 24.53
N GLY A 47 17.33 4.87 24.00
CA GLY A 47 16.62 6.02 24.57
C GLY A 47 15.90 6.85 23.50
N LYS A 48 14.57 6.92 23.61
CA LYS A 48 13.63 7.64 22.72
C LYS A 48 13.64 9.17 22.94
N PRO A 49 12.99 10.00 22.07
CA PRO A 49 13.19 11.46 22.00
C PRO A 49 12.44 12.26 23.08
N PRO A 50 12.67 13.59 23.18
CA PRO A 50 11.50 14.49 23.25
C PRO A 50 11.66 15.97 22.75
N ARG A 51 10.60 16.46 22.06
CA ARG A 51 9.91 17.79 22.21
C ARG A 51 10.67 19.08 21.77
N HIS A 52 10.01 20.08 21.17
CA HIS A 52 8.98 20.90 21.83
C HIS A 52 8.10 21.74 20.88
N LEU A 53 6.80 21.86 21.20
CA LEU A 53 5.94 22.93 20.69
C LEU A 53 6.31 24.29 21.31
N ARG A 54 6.25 25.37 20.51
CA ARG A 54 5.56 26.62 20.90
C ARG A 54 5.21 27.51 19.70
N GLN A 55 4.07 28.18 19.82
CA GLN A 55 3.55 29.16 18.85
C GLN A 55 4.21 30.53 19.03
N SER A 56 4.26 31.32 17.95
CA SER A 56 3.89 32.74 18.02
C SER A 56 3.16 33.13 16.74
N MET A 57 2.12 33.94 16.89
CA MET A 57 1.51 34.67 15.78
C MET A 57 2.44 35.80 15.34
N ASP A 58 2.35 36.23 14.08
CA ASP A 58 2.18 37.65 13.82
C ASP A 58 1.40 37.92 12.52
N SER A 59 0.77 39.10 12.43
CA SER A 59 -0.27 39.39 11.43
C SER A 59 0.18 40.38 10.35
N ALA A 60 -0.23 40.16 9.09
CA ALA A 60 -0.27 41.21 8.08
C ALA A 60 -1.53 41.07 7.20
N ARG A 61 -2.28 42.17 7.06
CA ARG A 61 -3.56 42.22 6.33
C ARG A 61 -3.38 42.66 4.87
N MET A 62 -4.02 41.90 3.96
CA MET A 62 -4.84 42.35 2.83
C MET A 62 -4.45 43.60 2.02
N LEU A 63 -4.35 43.43 0.70
CA LEU A 63 -4.88 44.39 -0.28
C LEU A 63 -5.67 43.65 -1.36
N ASN A 64 -6.87 44.15 -1.68
CA ASN A 64 -7.77 43.62 -2.72
C ASN A 64 -7.60 44.36 -4.05
N ALA A 65 -7.66 43.62 -5.16
CA ALA A 65 -8.12 44.05 -6.49
C ALA A 65 -8.20 42.80 -7.41
N ALA A 66 -9.07 42.69 -8.40
CA ALA A 66 -10.39 43.28 -8.68
C ALA A 66 -11.07 42.38 -9.74
N ASP A 67 -12.41 42.40 -9.82
CA ASP A 67 -13.16 41.51 -10.73
C ASP A 67 -12.82 41.71 -12.22
N LEU A 68 -12.71 40.61 -12.96
CA LEU A 68 -12.80 40.58 -14.41
C LEU A 68 -13.39 39.24 -14.88
N ALA A 69 -14.73 39.15 -14.84
CA ALA A 69 -15.46 38.03 -15.40
C ALA A 69 -15.40 38.09 -16.94
N LEU A 70 -15.00 36.97 -17.56
CA LEU A 70 -15.12 36.73 -18.99
C LEU A 70 -15.96 35.47 -19.21
N ASP A 71 -17.23 35.70 -19.54
CA ASP A 71 -18.18 34.68 -19.94
C ASP A 71 -17.81 34.15 -21.34
N VAL A 72 -17.43 32.87 -21.41
CA VAL A 72 -17.23 32.14 -22.67
C VAL A 72 -17.92 30.78 -22.55
N GLY A 73 -19.19 30.73 -22.95
CA GLY A 73 -19.98 29.50 -22.98
C GLY A 73 -19.35 28.43 -23.87
N VAL A 74 -18.91 27.33 -23.27
CA VAL A 74 -18.37 26.17 -24.00
C VAL A 74 -19.52 25.34 -24.56
N VAL A 75 -19.74 25.46 -25.87
CA VAL A 75 -20.63 24.54 -26.62
C VAL A 75 -19.88 23.23 -26.83
N VAL A 76 -20.22 22.21 -26.05
CA VAL A 76 -19.67 20.84 -26.23
C VAL A 76 -20.29 20.21 -27.47
N VAL A 77 -19.52 20.13 -28.55
CA VAL A 77 -19.89 19.43 -29.79
C VAL A 77 -19.71 17.92 -29.56
N VAL A 78 -20.80 17.23 -29.22
CA VAL A 78 -20.83 15.77 -29.15
C VAL A 78 -20.67 15.19 -30.55
N SER A 79 -19.54 14.52 -30.78
CA SER A 79 -19.24 13.83 -32.04
C SER A 79 -19.81 12.41 -31.99
N ASN A 80 -20.88 12.15 -32.74
CA ASN A 80 -21.51 10.82 -32.80
C ASN A 80 -20.71 9.86 -33.69
N SER A 81 -20.15 8.79 -33.11
CA SER A 81 -19.81 7.55 -33.81
C SER A 81 -20.79 6.43 -33.39
N PRO A 82 -21.01 5.40 -34.23
CA PRO A 82 -22.19 4.55 -34.09
C PRO A 82 -21.99 3.36 -33.12
N ALA A 83 -22.99 3.16 -32.26
CA ALA A 83 -23.35 1.90 -31.61
C ALA A 83 -22.22 1.10 -30.93
N ASP A 84 -21.75 1.60 -29.79
CA ASP A 84 -21.26 0.75 -28.70
C ASP A 84 -22.43 0.54 -27.72
N GLU A 85 -22.67 -0.70 -27.28
CA GLU A 85 -23.75 -1.00 -26.32
C GLU A 85 -23.37 -0.38 -24.97
N ARG A 86 -23.96 0.79 -24.66
CA ARG A 86 -23.74 1.47 -23.39
C ARG A 86 -24.22 0.62 -22.23
N THR A 87 -23.29 -0.10 -21.62
CA THR A 87 -23.45 -0.69 -20.30
C THR A 87 -23.65 0.45 -19.29
N ASP A 88 -24.82 0.49 -18.65
CA ASP A 88 -25.18 1.46 -17.59
C ASP A 88 -24.37 1.26 -16.28
N PHE A 89 -23.30 0.48 -16.33
CA PHE A 89 -22.39 0.23 -15.22
C PHE A 89 -21.70 1.52 -14.79
N LEU A 90 -22.09 2.04 -13.63
CA LEU A 90 -21.37 3.06 -12.88
C LEU A 90 -20.79 2.39 -11.63
N PRO A 91 -19.45 2.32 -11.48
CA PRO A 91 -18.86 1.68 -10.32
C PRO A 91 -19.18 2.47 -9.05
N LEU A 92 -19.47 1.75 -7.96
CA LEU A 92 -19.57 2.30 -6.61
C LEU A 92 -18.29 1.96 -5.87
N PHE A 93 -17.58 2.98 -5.42
CA PHE A 93 -16.32 2.81 -4.69
C PHE A 93 -16.60 2.58 -3.21
N ARG A 94 -16.00 1.51 -2.67
CA ARG A 94 -15.88 1.27 -1.23
C ARG A 94 -14.56 0.58 -0.97
N SER A 95 -13.82 1.06 0.01
CA SER A 95 -12.49 0.51 0.33
C SER A 95 -12.34 0.09 1.78
N GLY A 96 -11.25 -0.61 2.04
CA GLY A 96 -10.74 -0.92 3.35
C GLY A 96 -9.25 -1.19 3.24
N SER A 97 -8.50 -0.92 4.31
CA SER A 97 -7.04 -1.02 4.32
C SER A 97 -6.54 -1.73 5.56
N CYS A 98 -5.30 -2.18 5.53
CA CYS A 98 -4.62 -2.74 6.69
C CYS A 98 -3.14 -2.42 6.57
N ALA A 99 -2.57 -1.94 7.66
CA ALA A 99 -1.19 -1.50 7.77
C ALA A 99 -0.60 -2.12 9.05
N GLU A 100 0.42 -2.96 8.91
CA GLU A 100 1.08 -3.68 10.01
C GLU A 100 2.61 -3.59 9.82
N GLY A 101 3.36 -3.26 10.88
CA GLY A 101 4.82 -3.08 10.79
C GLY A 101 5.64 -4.35 10.56
N GLY A 102 5.00 -5.53 10.65
CA GLY A 102 5.70 -6.81 10.56
C GLY A 102 6.80 -6.95 11.62
N PRO A 103 7.97 -7.52 11.29
CA PRO A 103 9.12 -7.60 12.19
C PRO A 103 10.03 -6.35 12.14
N LYS A 104 9.74 -5.34 11.32
CA LYS A 104 10.53 -4.10 11.25
C LYS A 104 10.38 -3.28 12.54
N GLN A 105 11.40 -2.50 12.87
CA GLN A 105 11.42 -1.64 14.07
C GLN A 105 10.51 -0.41 13.94
N TYR A 106 10.21 0.00 12.71
CA TYR A 106 9.46 1.19 12.35
C TYR A 106 8.39 0.83 11.32
N MET A 107 7.34 1.65 11.25
CA MET A 107 6.39 1.66 10.14
C MET A 107 6.72 2.88 9.30
N GLU A 108 7.33 2.67 8.14
CA GLU A 108 7.76 3.70 7.20
C GLU A 108 6.74 3.85 6.05
N ASP A 109 5.96 2.80 5.80
CA ASP A 109 4.75 2.78 4.95
C ASP A 109 3.71 3.84 5.32
N GLU A 110 3.14 4.48 4.29
CA GLU A 110 1.97 5.35 4.38
C GLU A 110 0.91 5.00 3.32
N HIS A 111 -0.37 5.30 3.60
CA HIS A 111 -1.46 5.12 2.63
C HIS A 111 -2.63 6.10 2.81
N VAL A 112 -3.46 6.18 1.77
CA VAL A 112 -4.67 7.01 1.71
C VAL A 112 -5.78 6.31 0.92
N CYS A 113 -7.01 6.43 1.42
CA CYS A 113 -8.24 5.89 0.82
C CYS A 113 -9.31 6.98 0.77
N ILE A 114 -9.74 7.37 -0.44
CA ILE A 114 -10.77 8.38 -0.67
C ILE A 114 -11.79 7.79 -1.63
N ASP A 115 -12.88 7.23 -1.09
CA ASP A 115 -13.96 6.61 -1.89
C ASP A 115 -14.86 7.63 -2.59
N ASN A 116 -14.93 8.87 -2.08
CA ASN A 116 -15.60 9.98 -2.75
C ASN A 116 -14.67 11.21 -2.82
N LEU A 117 -14.10 11.41 -4.01
CA LEU A 117 -13.18 12.50 -4.31
C LEU A 117 -13.86 13.88 -4.36
N VAL A 118 -15.16 13.94 -4.67
CA VAL A 118 -15.92 15.20 -4.71
C VAL A 118 -16.11 15.75 -3.30
N ASP A 119 -16.45 14.88 -2.34
CA ASP A 119 -16.60 15.26 -0.93
C ASP A 119 -15.24 15.65 -0.30
N HIS A 120 -14.13 15.13 -0.81
CA HIS A 120 -12.79 15.38 -0.27
C HIS A 120 -12.15 16.69 -0.75
N LEU A 121 -12.45 17.13 -1.98
CA LEU A 121 -11.79 18.30 -2.60
C LEU A 121 -12.52 19.64 -2.36
N ASP A 122 -13.66 19.62 -1.66
CA ASP A 122 -14.69 20.65 -1.65
C ASP A 122 -15.26 20.97 -3.05
N ALA A 123 -16.46 21.54 -3.10
CA ALA A 123 -17.21 21.77 -4.35
C ALA A 123 -16.60 22.83 -5.31
N THR A 124 -15.39 23.30 -5.04
CA THR A 124 -14.63 24.27 -5.87
C THR A 124 -13.72 23.59 -6.89
N ALA A 125 -13.41 22.30 -6.73
CA ALA A 125 -12.69 21.54 -7.74
C ALA A 125 -13.63 21.16 -8.91
N ASN A 126 -13.21 21.44 -10.15
CA ASN A 126 -13.91 21.05 -11.38
C ASN A 126 -13.82 19.53 -11.63
N CYS A 127 -14.39 18.73 -10.73
CA CYS A 127 -14.41 17.26 -10.80
C CYS A 127 -15.64 16.80 -11.61
N PRO A 128 -15.49 16.24 -12.82
CA PRO A 128 -16.61 16.07 -13.76
C PRO A 128 -17.51 14.85 -13.50
N SER A 129 -17.23 14.05 -12.47
CA SER A 129 -17.95 12.80 -12.17
C SER A 129 -17.72 12.37 -10.71
N PRO A 130 -18.48 11.39 -10.19
CA PRO A 130 -18.01 10.58 -9.07
C PRO A 130 -16.61 10.05 -9.37
N GLY A 131 -15.76 10.02 -8.35
CA GLY A 131 -14.39 9.61 -8.48
C GLY A 131 -13.80 9.22 -7.13
N ALA A 132 -12.66 8.55 -7.17
CA ALA A 132 -11.97 8.04 -6.00
C ALA A 132 -10.46 8.16 -6.17
N PHE A 133 -9.74 8.26 -5.05
CA PHE A 133 -8.28 8.32 -5.02
C PHE A 133 -7.71 7.39 -3.95
N TYR A 134 -6.71 6.62 -4.33
CA TYR A 134 -6.01 5.69 -3.45
C TYR A 134 -4.51 5.83 -3.65
N GLY A 135 -3.74 5.64 -2.58
CA GLY A 135 -2.28 5.68 -2.64
C GLY A 135 -1.65 4.76 -1.61
N VAL A 136 -0.62 4.03 -2.02
CA VAL A 136 0.32 3.30 -1.16
C VAL A 136 1.71 3.87 -1.41
N PHE A 137 2.42 4.19 -0.33
CA PHE A 137 3.72 4.82 -0.32
C PHE A 137 4.62 4.01 0.62
N ASP A 138 5.38 3.09 0.05
CA ASP A 138 6.36 2.28 0.80
C ASP A 138 7.56 3.18 1.10
N GLY A 139 7.91 3.36 2.38
CA GLY A 139 8.87 4.36 2.83
C GLY A 139 10.21 3.72 3.21
N HIS A 140 11.31 4.37 2.88
CA HIS A 140 12.65 3.91 3.25
C HIS A 140 13.55 5.07 3.66
N GLY A 141 14.49 4.82 4.59
CA GLY A 141 15.40 5.85 5.09
C GLY A 141 14.71 6.93 5.94
N GLY A 142 13.59 6.60 6.57
CA GLY A 142 12.72 7.51 7.32
C GLY A 142 11.34 7.68 6.70
N THR A 143 10.40 8.17 7.52
CA THR A 143 8.98 8.36 7.17
C THR A 143 8.68 9.59 6.30
N ASP A 144 9.63 10.52 6.18
CA ASP A 144 9.38 11.88 5.70
C ASP A 144 8.88 11.92 4.25
N ALA A 145 9.51 11.14 3.36
CA ALA A 145 9.10 11.08 1.95
C ALA A 145 7.70 10.48 1.78
N ALA A 146 7.43 9.34 2.41
CA ALA A 146 6.13 8.66 2.35
C ALA A 146 4.99 9.57 2.86
N LEU A 147 5.19 10.21 4.02
CA LEU A 147 4.23 11.15 4.61
C LEU A 147 4.05 12.41 3.76
N PHE A 148 5.14 12.98 3.23
CA PHE A 148 5.08 14.17 2.37
C PHE A 148 4.32 13.90 1.08
N VAL A 149 4.64 12.79 0.39
CA VAL A 149 4.00 12.43 -0.88
C VAL A 149 2.52 12.12 -0.65
N LYS A 150 2.17 11.31 0.36
CA LYS A 150 0.77 11.06 0.77
C LYS A 150 -0.05 12.34 0.92
N ASN A 151 0.48 13.32 1.63
CA ASN A 151 -0.24 14.55 1.98
C ASN A 151 -0.33 15.56 0.81
N ASN A 152 0.50 15.44 -0.22
CA ASN A 152 0.59 16.45 -1.28
C ASN A 152 0.27 15.94 -2.69
N ILE A 153 0.42 14.66 -3.00
CA ILE A 153 0.36 14.18 -4.39
C ILE A 153 -1.01 14.42 -5.04
N LEU A 154 -2.11 14.17 -4.32
CA LEU A 154 -3.46 14.44 -4.84
C LEU A 154 -3.67 15.93 -5.11
N ARG A 155 -3.25 16.79 -4.17
CA ARG A 155 -3.30 18.25 -4.32
C ARG A 155 -2.52 18.71 -5.56
N PHE A 156 -1.32 18.16 -5.77
CA PHE A 156 -0.52 18.48 -6.95
C PHE A 156 -1.13 18.00 -8.28
N ILE A 157 -1.91 16.91 -8.28
CA ILE A 157 -2.66 16.47 -9.47
C ILE A 157 -3.78 17.46 -9.79
N VAL A 158 -4.60 17.83 -8.79
CA VAL A 158 -5.80 18.68 -9.03
C VAL A 158 -5.46 20.15 -9.27
N GLU A 159 -4.32 20.63 -8.77
CA GLU A 159 -3.78 21.97 -9.06
C GLU A 159 -3.09 22.07 -10.44
N ASP A 160 -2.81 20.96 -11.13
CA ASP A 160 -2.08 21.01 -12.41
C ASP A 160 -2.98 21.55 -13.52
N SER A 161 -2.43 22.44 -14.36
CA SER A 161 -3.13 23.04 -15.51
C SER A 161 -3.69 22.05 -16.54
N HIS A 162 -3.22 20.80 -16.54
CA HIS A 162 -3.76 19.73 -17.38
C HIS A 162 -5.00 19.05 -16.77
N PHE A 163 -5.29 19.23 -15.48
CA PHE A 163 -6.44 18.61 -14.82
C PHE A 163 -7.74 19.39 -15.07
N PRO A 164 -8.89 18.73 -15.33
CA PRO A 164 -9.11 17.30 -15.53
C PRO A 164 -8.95 16.84 -17.00
N ILE A 165 -8.55 17.72 -17.92
CA ILE A 165 -8.61 17.48 -19.38
C ILE A 165 -7.62 16.40 -19.86
N CYS A 166 -6.44 16.33 -19.27
CA CYS A 166 -5.36 15.40 -19.62
C CYS A 166 -4.71 14.86 -18.34
N VAL A 167 -5.47 14.03 -17.62
CA VAL A 167 -5.13 13.50 -16.29
C VAL A 167 -3.76 12.78 -16.27
N GLU A 168 -3.39 12.05 -17.33
CA GLU A 168 -2.07 11.41 -17.42
C GLU A 168 -0.90 12.42 -17.28
N LYS A 169 -1.02 13.59 -17.92
CA LYS A 169 -0.02 14.65 -17.81
C LYS A 169 -0.04 15.28 -16.43
N ALA A 170 -1.23 15.55 -15.87
CA ALA A 170 -1.36 16.06 -14.51
C ALA A 170 -0.69 15.14 -13.49
N ILE A 171 -0.89 13.82 -13.59
CA ILE A 171 -0.23 12.82 -12.74
C ILE A 171 1.29 12.85 -12.89
N LYS A 172 1.81 12.80 -14.13
CA LYS A 172 3.26 12.84 -14.35
C LYS A 172 3.90 14.14 -13.83
N SER A 173 3.26 15.28 -14.09
CA SER A 173 3.70 16.58 -13.56
C SER A 173 3.66 16.61 -12.03
N ALA A 174 2.62 16.03 -11.41
CA ALA A 174 2.46 15.98 -9.97
C ALA A 174 3.53 15.13 -9.27
N PHE A 175 3.95 14.00 -9.85
CA PHE A 175 5.06 13.20 -9.32
C PHE A 175 6.39 14.00 -9.33
N VAL A 176 6.71 14.69 -10.43
CA VAL A 176 7.91 15.54 -10.52
C VAL A 176 7.82 16.75 -9.58
N LYS A 177 6.63 17.38 -9.48
CA LYS A 177 6.36 18.49 -8.55
C LYS A 177 6.49 18.04 -7.09
N ALA A 178 6.03 16.84 -6.75
CA ALA A 178 6.18 16.24 -5.42
C ALA A 178 7.65 15.99 -5.08
N ASP A 179 8.40 15.33 -5.97
CA ASP A 179 9.81 15.04 -5.76
C ASP A 179 10.64 16.32 -5.59
N TYR A 180 10.33 17.38 -6.36
CA TYR A 180 11.05 18.65 -6.25
C TYR A 180 10.63 19.44 -5.01
N ALA A 181 9.34 19.45 -4.66
CA ALA A 181 8.86 20.15 -3.46
C ALA A 181 9.39 19.50 -2.17
N PHE A 182 9.54 18.17 -2.14
CA PHE A 182 10.21 17.45 -1.06
C PHE A 182 11.67 17.93 -0.90
N ALA A 183 12.40 18.03 -2.01
CA ALA A 183 13.80 18.50 -2.00
C ALA A 183 13.99 19.99 -1.65
N ASP A 184 12.94 20.82 -1.77
CA ASP A 184 12.99 22.23 -1.36
C ASP A 184 12.66 22.43 0.13
N ASP A 185 12.06 21.45 0.80
CA ASP A 185 11.70 21.55 2.21
C ASP A 185 12.87 21.14 3.12
N SER A 186 13.61 22.15 3.59
CA SER A 186 14.75 21.98 4.50
C SER A 186 14.42 21.36 5.87
N ALA A 187 13.14 21.14 6.20
CA ALA A 187 12.73 20.45 7.42
C ALA A 187 12.66 18.92 7.28
N LEU A 188 12.73 18.39 6.05
CA LEU A 188 12.62 16.95 5.75
C LEU A 188 14.00 16.31 5.55
N ASP A 189 14.12 15.03 5.90
CA ASP A 189 15.34 14.27 5.66
C ASP A 189 15.49 13.93 4.16
N ILE A 190 16.45 14.55 3.48
CA ILE A 190 16.77 14.32 2.06
C ILE A 190 17.26 12.89 1.75
N SER A 191 17.58 12.09 2.78
CA SER A 191 17.92 10.68 2.66
C SER A 191 16.73 9.72 2.79
N SER A 192 15.57 10.22 3.22
CA SER A 192 14.30 9.50 3.10
C SER A 192 13.85 9.46 1.65
N GLY A 193 13.30 8.31 1.25
CA GLY A 193 12.68 8.07 -0.03
C GLY A 193 11.41 7.26 0.11
N THR A 194 10.63 7.18 -0.96
CA THR A 194 9.41 6.40 -0.98
C THR A 194 9.06 5.95 -2.39
N THR A 195 8.48 4.76 -2.51
CA THR A 195 7.70 4.38 -3.68
C THR A 195 6.39 5.18 -3.72
N ALA A 196 5.73 5.22 -4.87
CA ALA A 196 4.38 5.76 -4.96
C ALA A 196 3.56 4.98 -5.99
N LEU A 197 2.58 4.24 -5.47
CA LEU A 197 1.54 3.59 -6.26
C LEU A 197 0.22 4.28 -5.97
N ILE A 198 -0.32 4.99 -6.97
CA ILE A 198 -1.63 5.64 -6.88
C ILE A 198 -2.64 5.02 -7.84
N ALA A 199 -3.91 5.10 -7.48
CA ALA A 199 -5.04 4.85 -8.37
C ALA A 199 -6.00 6.04 -8.29
N LEU A 200 -6.32 6.61 -9.45
CA LEU A 200 -7.27 7.71 -9.61
C LEU A 200 -8.39 7.25 -10.53
N ILE A 201 -9.63 7.43 -10.11
CA ILE A 201 -10.81 6.94 -10.83
C ILE A 201 -11.77 8.09 -11.09
N PHE A 202 -12.24 8.22 -12.34
CA PHE A 202 -13.30 9.15 -12.73
C PHE A 202 -14.38 8.43 -13.55
N GLY A 203 -15.60 8.35 -13.02
CA GLY A 203 -16.68 7.59 -13.65
C GLY A 203 -16.28 6.11 -13.75
N ARG A 204 -15.91 5.65 -14.95
CA ARG A 204 -15.40 4.29 -15.19
C ARG A 204 -13.90 4.24 -15.49
N THR A 205 -13.24 5.36 -15.73
CA THR A 205 -11.83 5.40 -16.11
C THR A 205 -10.96 5.24 -14.88
N LEU A 206 -10.25 4.11 -14.77
CA LEU A 206 -9.25 3.83 -13.74
C LEU A 206 -7.86 4.09 -14.34
N ILE A 207 -7.12 5.02 -13.74
CA ILE A 207 -5.71 5.27 -14.05
C ILE A 207 -4.87 4.86 -12.84
N VAL A 208 -3.99 3.88 -13.03
CA VAL A 208 -2.96 3.51 -12.05
C VAL A 208 -1.64 4.14 -12.47
N ALA A 209 -0.90 4.71 -11.52
CA ALA A 209 0.44 5.24 -11.75
C ALA A 209 1.39 4.68 -10.68
N ASN A 210 2.54 4.16 -11.10
CA ASN A 210 3.51 3.52 -10.21
C ASN A 210 4.94 4.04 -10.42
N ALA A 211 5.63 4.36 -9.32
CA ALA A 211 7.07 4.54 -9.26
C ALA A 211 7.60 3.77 -8.04
N GLY A 212 8.35 2.68 -8.28
CA GLY A 212 8.76 1.71 -7.26
C GLY A 212 8.16 0.34 -7.48
N ASP A 213 8.17 -0.52 -6.47
CA ASP A 213 7.76 -1.94 -6.52
C ASP A 213 6.52 -2.30 -5.67
N CYS A 214 5.83 -1.30 -5.12
CA CYS A 214 4.40 -1.44 -4.84
C CYS A 214 3.64 -1.94 -6.09
N ARG A 215 2.63 -2.80 -5.90
CA ARG A 215 1.84 -3.39 -6.99
C ARG A 215 0.34 -3.17 -6.83
N ALA A 216 -0.33 -2.89 -7.95
CA ALA A 216 -1.78 -2.87 -8.09
C ALA A 216 -2.26 -4.03 -8.98
N VAL A 217 -3.28 -4.75 -8.53
CA VAL A 217 -3.84 -5.93 -9.19
C VAL A 217 -5.36 -5.84 -9.24
N LEU A 218 -5.92 -5.85 -10.45
CA LEU A 218 -7.37 -5.84 -10.71
C LEU A 218 -7.91 -7.28 -10.74
N GLY A 219 -8.90 -7.58 -9.93
CA GLY A 219 -9.63 -8.84 -9.92
C GLY A 219 -10.80 -8.81 -10.89
N ARG A 220 -10.64 -9.42 -12.08
CA ARG A 220 -11.68 -9.50 -13.11
C ARG A 220 -12.19 -10.93 -13.26
N ARG A 221 -13.45 -11.18 -12.87
CA ARG A 221 -14.06 -12.54 -12.82
C ARG A 221 -13.12 -13.60 -12.20
N GLY A 222 -12.54 -13.27 -11.04
CA GLY A 222 -11.60 -14.12 -10.31
C GLY A 222 -10.21 -14.34 -10.93
N ARG A 223 -9.87 -13.64 -12.01
CA ARG A 223 -8.50 -13.61 -12.57
C ARG A 223 -7.79 -12.33 -12.15
N ALA A 224 -6.51 -12.45 -11.82
CA ALA A 224 -5.63 -11.30 -11.62
C ALA A 224 -5.26 -10.66 -12.96
N ILE A 225 -5.38 -9.34 -13.02
CA ILE A 225 -4.87 -8.49 -14.09
C ILE A 225 -3.92 -7.50 -13.43
N GLU A 226 -2.63 -7.61 -13.71
CA GLU A 226 -1.63 -6.62 -13.26
C GLU A 226 -2.04 -5.24 -13.76
N MET A 227 -2.06 -4.22 -12.89
CA MET A 227 -2.34 -2.83 -13.24
C MET A 227 -1.11 -1.92 -13.12
N SER A 228 -0.06 -2.35 -12.43
CA SER A 228 1.28 -1.76 -12.47
C SER A 228 2.33 -2.79 -12.89
N LYS A 229 3.58 -2.35 -13.00
CA LYS A 229 4.76 -3.22 -12.98
C LYS A 229 5.71 -2.72 -11.90
N ASP A 230 6.35 -3.65 -11.21
CA ASP A 230 7.37 -3.36 -10.21
C ASP A 230 8.62 -2.77 -10.89
N HIS A 231 9.18 -1.71 -10.34
CA HIS A 231 10.38 -1.06 -10.85
C HIS A 231 11.62 -1.49 -10.04
N LYS A 232 11.94 -2.79 -10.03
CA LYS A 232 13.20 -3.27 -9.41
C LYS A 232 14.39 -3.04 -10.38
N PRO A 233 15.62 -2.71 -9.93
CA PRO A 233 16.75 -2.38 -10.80
C PRO A 233 17.09 -3.47 -11.82
N ASN A 234 16.91 -4.74 -11.46
CA ASN A 234 17.18 -5.88 -12.33
C ASN A 234 16.13 -6.11 -13.44
N CYS A 235 14.99 -5.41 -13.43
CA CYS A 235 14.02 -5.46 -14.52
C CYS A 235 14.63 -4.91 -15.82
N THR A 236 14.49 -5.63 -16.94
CA THR A 236 15.20 -5.33 -18.20
C THR A 236 15.08 -3.88 -18.68
N SER A 237 13.90 -3.26 -18.57
CA SER A 237 13.68 -1.86 -18.97
C SER A 237 14.39 -0.87 -18.04
N GLU A 238 14.32 -1.09 -16.73
CA GLU A 238 14.97 -0.23 -15.74
C GLU A 238 16.48 -0.38 -15.77
N ARG A 239 16.98 -1.61 -15.91
CA ARG A 239 18.41 -1.90 -16.10
C ARG A 239 19.00 -1.12 -17.28
N LEU A 240 18.36 -1.21 -18.45
CA LEU A 240 18.82 -0.49 -19.64
C LEU A 240 18.75 1.03 -19.46
N ARG A 241 17.78 1.54 -18.68
CA ARG A 241 17.69 2.98 -18.32
C ARG A 241 18.80 3.39 -17.36
N ILE A 242 19.06 2.61 -16.31
CA ILE A 242 20.08 2.83 -15.28
C ILE A 242 21.48 2.84 -15.92
N GLU A 243 21.83 1.79 -16.67
CA GLU A 243 23.14 1.65 -17.32
C GLU A 243 23.38 2.78 -18.34
N LYS A 244 22.36 3.17 -19.12
CA LYS A 244 22.41 4.31 -20.06
C LYS A 244 22.66 5.66 -19.37
N LEU A 245 22.22 5.82 -18.12
CA LEU A 245 22.41 7.03 -17.32
C LEU A 245 23.67 6.96 -16.44
N GLY A 246 24.54 5.98 -16.65
CA GLY A 246 25.80 5.82 -15.91
C GLY A 246 25.64 5.24 -14.51
N GLY A 247 24.45 4.77 -14.15
CA GLY A 247 24.22 3.99 -12.93
C GLY A 247 24.68 2.54 -13.10
N VAL A 248 24.90 1.87 -11.98
CA VAL A 248 25.33 0.47 -11.90
C VAL A 248 24.33 -0.31 -11.07
N ILE A 249 24.15 -1.60 -11.36
CA ILE A 249 23.38 -2.52 -10.50
C ILE A 249 24.38 -3.47 -9.84
N TYR A 250 24.31 -3.56 -8.52
CA TYR A 250 25.14 -4.46 -7.71
C TYR A 250 24.24 -5.23 -6.75
N ASP A 251 24.24 -6.56 -6.85
CA ASP A 251 23.43 -7.46 -6.02
C ASP A 251 21.92 -7.12 -6.03
N ASP A 252 21.39 -6.79 -7.22
CA ASP A 252 20.05 -6.24 -7.47
C ASP A 252 19.77 -4.80 -6.96
N TYR A 253 20.71 -4.15 -6.25
CA TYR A 253 20.59 -2.76 -5.81
C TYR A 253 21.12 -1.74 -6.82
N LEU A 254 20.36 -0.66 -7.05
CA LEU A 254 20.79 0.54 -7.77
C LEU A 254 21.94 1.22 -7.02
N ASN A 255 23.08 1.37 -7.69
CA ASN A 255 24.34 1.90 -7.18
C ASN A 255 24.78 1.25 -5.85
N GLY A 256 24.35 0.01 -5.58
CA GLY A 256 24.59 -0.70 -4.32
C GLY A 256 23.84 -0.13 -3.10
N GLN A 257 22.79 0.68 -3.29
CA GLN A 257 22.08 1.39 -2.21
C GLN A 257 20.57 1.11 -2.16
N LEU A 258 19.85 1.13 -3.29
CA LEU A 258 18.38 0.98 -3.30
C LEU A 258 17.90 -0.27 -4.06
N SER A 259 16.98 -1.02 -3.46
CA SER A 259 16.29 -2.17 -4.09
C SER A 259 15.27 -1.76 -5.16
N VAL A 260 15.03 -0.45 -5.32
CA VAL A 260 14.11 0.14 -6.31
C VAL A 260 14.85 0.99 -7.35
N ALA A 261 14.35 0.97 -8.59
CA ALA A 261 14.84 1.78 -9.70
C ALA A 261 14.15 3.15 -9.79
N ARG A 262 13.01 3.31 -9.12
CA ARG A 262 12.18 4.52 -9.13
C ARG A 262 11.65 4.82 -7.74
N ALA A 263 11.77 6.07 -7.31
CA ALA A 263 11.31 6.58 -6.01
C ALA A 263 11.23 8.12 -6.02
N LEU A 264 10.38 8.67 -5.16
CA LEU A 264 10.39 10.08 -4.77
C LEU A 264 11.23 10.22 -3.50
N GLY A 265 11.88 11.37 -3.30
CA GLY A 265 12.89 11.52 -2.25
C GLY A 265 14.27 11.06 -2.71
N ASP A 266 15.08 10.47 -1.81
CA ASP A 266 16.44 9.97 -2.11
C ASP A 266 17.36 11.04 -2.75
N TRP A 267 17.25 12.29 -2.33
CA TRP A 267 17.97 13.40 -2.96
C TRP A 267 19.48 13.39 -2.72
N HIS A 268 19.96 12.58 -1.78
CA HIS A 268 21.38 12.23 -1.65
C HIS A 268 21.93 11.40 -2.84
N MET A 269 21.07 10.71 -3.60
CA MET A 269 21.43 9.94 -4.81
C MET A 269 21.10 10.67 -6.12
N LYS A 270 20.30 11.75 -6.06
CA LYS A 270 19.87 12.53 -7.23
C LYS A 270 20.84 13.68 -7.52
N GLY A 271 21.00 13.99 -8.81
CA GLY A 271 21.74 15.16 -9.26
C GLY A 271 20.91 16.46 -9.12
N PRO A 272 21.37 17.59 -9.67
CA PRO A 272 20.58 18.82 -9.73
C PRO A 272 19.20 18.59 -10.36
N LYS A 273 18.20 19.38 -9.94
CA LYS A 273 16.83 19.31 -10.50
C LYS A 273 16.86 19.43 -12.03
N GLY A 274 16.10 18.57 -12.71
CA GLY A 274 16.09 18.43 -14.17
C GLY A 274 17.25 17.64 -14.77
N SER A 275 18.24 17.21 -13.99
CA SER A 275 19.30 16.31 -14.49
C SER A 275 18.77 14.88 -14.68
N ALA A 276 19.33 14.18 -15.66
CA ALA A 276 19.00 12.77 -15.87
C ALA A 276 19.68 11.90 -14.80
N CYS A 277 18.89 11.19 -14.00
CA CYS A 277 19.36 10.38 -12.87
C CYS A 277 18.99 8.90 -13.08
N PRO A 278 19.87 7.94 -12.70
CA PRO A 278 19.53 6.52 -12.63
C PRO A 278 18.31 6.22 -11.75
N LEU A 279 18.09 6.96 -10.66
CA LEU A 279 16.86 6.90 -9.87
C LEU A 279 15.82 7.87 -10.44
N SER A 280 14.66 7.38 -10.85
CA SER A 280 13.60 8.21 -11.47
C SER A 280 12.39 8.39 -10.56
N ALA A 281 11.86 9.62 -10.48
CA ALA A 281 10.54 9.88 -9.90
C ALA A 281 9.39 9.79 -10.93
N GLU A 282 9.67 9.56 -12.22
CA GLU A 282 8.62 9.48 -13.24
C GLU A 282 7.84 8.14 -13.15
N PRO A 283 6.51 8.18 -12.99
CA PRO A 283 5.70 6.97 -12.91
C PRO A 283 5.45 6.32 -14.29
N GLU A 284 5.34 4.98 -14.30
CA GLU A 284 4.64 4.28 -15.38
C GLU A 284 3.13 4.36 -15.12
N LEU A 285 2.35 4.74 -16.13
CA LEU A 285 0.89 4.84 -16.06
C LEU A 285 0.22 3.70 -16.83
N ARG A 286 -0.94 3.28 -16.35
CA ARG A 286 -1.85 2.38 -17.06
C ARG A 286 -3.30 2.78 -16.84
N GLU A 287 -3.98 3.08 -17.94
CA GLU A 287 -5.43 3.31 -17.96
C GLU A 287 -6.21 2.02 -18.29
N THR A 288 -7.38 1.87 -17.69
CA THR A 288 -8.42 0.95 -18.16
C THR A 288 -9.82 1.52 -17.89
N ASN A 289 -10.79 1.11 -18.70
CA ASN A 289 -12.20 1.33 -18.38
C ASN A 289 -12.71 0.16 -17.54
N LEU A 290 -13.27 0.48 -16.37
CA LEU A 290 -13.96 -0.46 -15.50
C LEU A 290 -15.26 -0.94 -16.13
N THR A 291 -15.57 -2.21 -15.89
CA THR A 291 -16.70 -2.95 -16.42
C THR A 291 -17.37 -3.74 -15.29
N GLU A 292 -18.58 -4.24 -15.52
CA GLU A 292 -19.25 -5.18 -14.59
C GLU A 292 -18.47 -6.48 -14.33
N GLU A 293 -17.43 -6.77 -15.12
CA GLU A 293 -16.52 -7.90 -14.89
C GLU A 293 -15.49 -7.63 -13.79
N ASP A 294 -15.26 -6.36 -13.45
CA ASP A 294 -14.27 -5.89 -12.50
C ASP A 294 -14.85 -5.90 -11.08
N GLU A 295 -14.36 -6.84 -10.27
CA GLU A 295 -14.95 -7.18 -8.98
C GLU A 295 -14.38 -6.28 -7.87
N PHE A 296 -13.05 -6.14 -7.88
CA PHE A 296 -12.27 -5.35 -6.92
C PHE A 296 -10.85 -5.12 -7.45
N MET A 297 -10.11 -4.21 -6.83
CA MET A 297 -8.67 -4.02 -7.00
C MET A 297 -7.95 -4.16 -5.65
N ILE A 298 -6.74 -4.72 -5.67
CA ILE A 298 -5.82 -4.80 -4.53
C ILE A 298 -4.64 -3.88 -4.85
N MET A 299 -4.23 -3.05 -3.90
CA MET A 299 -2.97 -2.29 -3.92
C MET A 299 -2.16 -2.65 -2.69
N GLY A 300 -0.83 -2.71 -2.79
CA GLY A 300 0.03 -2.90 -1.60
C GLY A 300 1.53 -2.76 -1.87
N CYS A 301 2.29 -2.70 -0.78
CA CYS A 301 3.77 -2.70 -0.76
C CYS A 301 4.37 -4.09 -0.99
N ASP A 302 5.69 -4.15 -1.15
CA ASP A 302 6.40 -5.40 -1.49
C ASP A 302 6.26 -6.47 -0.39
N GLY A 303 6.09 -6.07 0.88
CA GLY A 303 5.82 -6.97 2.01
C GLY A 303 4.58 -7.87 1.84
N LEU A 304 3.62 -7.50 0.97
CA LEU A 304 2.58 -8.41 0.48
C LEU A 304 3.09 -9.27 -0.70
N TRP A 305 3.68 -8.62 -1.70
CA TRP A 305 3.91 -9.21 -3.03
C TRP A 305 5.11 -10.15 -3.12
N ASP A 306 6.09 -10.02 -2.22
CA ASP A 306 7.24 -10.92 -2.11
C ASP A 306 6.85 -12.32 -1.59
N VAL A 307 5.76 -12.41 -0.80
CA VAL A 307 5.24 -13.68 -0.26
C VAL A 307 3.95 -14.19 -0.93
N MET A 308 3.28 -13.34 -1.73
CA MET A 308 2.02 -13.67 -2.41
C MET A 308 2.00 -13.22 -3.87
N SER A 309 1.74 -14.17 -4.77
CA SER A 309 1.46 -13.84 -6.17
C SER A 309 0.12 -13.14 -6.34
N SER A 310 0.00 -12.31 -7.38
CA SER A 310 -1.20 -11.54 -7.72
C SER A 310 -2.47 -12.42 -7.81
N GLN A 311 -2.37 -13.60 -8.43
CA GLN A 311 -3.48 -14.55 -8.49
C GLN A 311 -3.81 -15.19 -7.13
N CYS A 312 -2.81 -15.40 -6.25
CA CYS A 312 -3.05 -15.88 -4.89
C CYS A 312 -3.85 -14.85 -4.08
N ALA A 313 -3.43 -13.58 -4.13
CA ALA A 313 -4.12 -12.47 -3.48
C ALA A 313 -5.57 -12.33 -3.98
N VAL A 314 -5.78 -12.27 -5.30
CA VAL A 314 -7.13 -12.21 -5.91
C VAL A 314 -8.00 -13.40 -5.50
N THR A 315 -7.44 -14.61 -5.40
CA THR A 315 -8.21 -15.80 -4.98
C THR A 315 -8.67 -15.70 -3.52
N ILE A 316 -7.82 -15.20 -2.63
CA ILE A 316 -8.14 -14.98 -1.21
C ILE A 316 -9.15 -13.84 -1.06
N SER A 317 -8.90 -12.69 -1.69
CA SER A 317 -9.80 -11.53 -1.61
C SER A 317 -11.19 -11.85 -2.11
N ARG A 318 -11.29 -12.50 -3.27
CA ARG A 318 -12.57 -12.91 -3.82
C ARG A 318 -13.34 -13.82 -2.87
N LYS A 319 -12.66 -14.76 -2.22
CA LYS A 319 -13.27 -15.65 -1.23
C LYS A 319 -13.77 -14.85 -0.01
N GLU A 320 -12.95 -14.01 0.60
CA GLU A 320 -13.36 -13.22 1.78
C GLU A 320 -14.51 -12.25 1.45
N LEU A 321 -14.45 -11.57 0.30
CA LEU A 321 -15.52 -10.70 -0.18
C LEU A 321 -16.81 -11.49 -0.49
N MET A 322 -16.73 -12.70 -1.03
CA MET A 322 -17.91 -13.57 -1.20
C MET A 322 -18.55 -14.01 0.12
N LEU A 323 -17.76 -14.21 1.19
CA LEU A 323 -18.26 -14.67 2.49
C LEU A 323 -18.77 -13.51 3.37
N HIS A 324 -18.15 -12.34 3.28
CA HIS A 324 -18.32 -11.26 4.25
C HIS A 324 -18.66 -9.89 3.64
N ASN A 325 -18.47 -9.73 2.33
CA ASN A 325 -18.71 -8.49 1.59
C ASN A 325 -18.05 -7.24 2.21
N ASP A 326 -16.89 -7.41 2.86
CA ASP A 326 -16.23 -6.39 3.67
C ASP A 326 -14.77 -6.21 3.21
N PRO A 327 -14.41 -5.08 2.56
CA PRO A 327 -13.06 -4.83 2.07
C PRO A 327 -12.05 -4.59 3.20
N GLU A 328 -12.49 -4.06 4.33
CA GLU A 328 -11.70 -3.74 5.52
C GLU A 328 -11.36 -5.00 6.32
N ARG A 329 -12.23 -6.01 6.30
CA ARG A 329 -11.87 -7.37 6.69
C ARG A 329 -10.97 -8.06 5.67
N CYS A 330 -11.21 -7.83 4.38
CA CYS A 330 -10.44 -8.46 3.31
C CYS A 330 -8.96 -8.03 3.32
N SER A 331 -8.68 -6.73 3.50
CA SER A 331 -7.32 -6.18 3.64
C SER A 331 -6.56 -6.85 4.80
N ARG A 332 -7.19 -6.94 5.97
CA ARG A 332 -6.63 -7.63 7.14
C ARG A 332 -6.32 -9.10 6.90
N GLU A 333 -7.15 -9.83 6.15
CA GLU A 333 -6.88 -11.25 5.90
C GLU A 333 -5.75 -11.48 4.89
N LEU A 334 -5.56 -10.57 3.92
CA LEU A 334 -4.36 -10.56 3.07
C LEU A 334 -3.10 -10.33 3.90
N VAL A 335 -3.09 -9.32 4.78
CA VAL A 335 -1.94 -9.04 5.67
C VAL A 335 -1.66 -10.22 6.62
N ARG A 336 -2.69 -10.84 7.20
CA ARG A 336 -2.50 -12.06 8.02
C ARG A 336 -1.94 -13.23 7.22
N GLU A 337 -2.38 -13.42 5.99
CA GLU A 337 -1.85 -14.49 5.14
C GLU A 337 -0.37 -14.23 4.77
N ALA A 338 0.00 -12.98 4.48
CA ALA A 338 1.38 -12.60 4.26
C ALA A 338 2.26 -12.84 5.51
N LEU A 339 1.77 -12.47 6.70
CA LEU A 339 2.44 -12.78 7.97
C LEU A 339 2.57 -14.30 8.23
N ARG A 340 1.55 -15.12 7.91
CA ARG A 340 1.63 -16.60 7.96
C ARG A 340 2.66 -17.18 6.99
N ARG A 341 3.01 -16.43 5.95
CA ARG A 341 4.04 -16.77 4.94
C ARG A 341 5.41 -16.19 5.27
N ASN A 342 5.58 -15.67 6.49
CA ASN A 342 6.80 -15.06 7.00
C ASN A 342 7.22 -13.81 6.20
N ALA A 343 6.26 -12.92 5.89
CA ALA A 343 6.60 -11.57 5.44
C ALA A 343 7.54 -10.88 6.44
N CYS A 344 8.62 -10.27 5.94
CA CYS A 344 9.70 -9.70 6.73
C CYS A 344 9.75 -8.17 6.71
N ASP A 345 8.77 -7.52 6.08
CA ASP A 345 8.70 -6.08 5.90
C ASP A 345 7.48 -5.43 6.57
N ASN A 346 7.32 -4.12 6.41
CA ASN A 346 6.04 -3.45 6.57
C ASN A 346 5.02 -4.04 5.59
N LEU A 347 3.75 -4.05 6.00
CA LEU A 347 2.65 -4.57 5.19
C LEU A 347 1.52 -3.55 5.15
N THR A 348 1.34 -2.93 4.00
CA THR A 348 0.21 -2.05 3.68
C THR A 348 -0.56 -2.60 2.51
N VAL A 349 -1.87 -2.77 2.70
CA VAL A 349 -2.78 -3.33 1.70
C VAL A 349 -4.07 -2.53 1.67
N ILE A 350 -4.52 -2.13 0.48
CA ILE A 350 -5.84 -1.55 0.22
C ILE A 350 -6.65 -2.52 -0.66
N VAL A 351 -7.90 -2.76 -0.31
CA VAL A 351 -8.88 -3.48 -1.14
C VAL A 351 -9.99 -2.51 -1.53
N ILE A 352 -10.22 -2.35 -2.83
CA ILE A 352 -11.20 -1.41 -3.41
C ILE A 352 -12.24 -2.23 -4.16
N CYS A 353 -13.51 -2.18 -3.76
CA CYS A 353 -14.60 -2.84 -4.48
C CYS A 353 -15.33 -1.84 -5.38
N PHE A 354 -15.84 -2.32 -6.52
CA PHE A 354 -16.54 -1.49 -7.54
C PHE A 354 -18.06 -1.68 -7.56
N SER A 355 -18.59 -2.51 -6.66
CA SER A 355 -20.01 -2.84 -6.52
C SER A 355 -20.39 -2.92 -5.03
N PRO A 356 -21.61 -2.54 -4.61
CA PRO A 356 -22.10 -2.79 -3.25
C PRO A 356 -22.24 -4.30 -2.95
N ASP A 357 -22.48 -5.11 -3.98
CA ASP A 357 -22.67 -6.55 -3.86
C ASP A 357 -21.33 -7.31 -3.81
N PRO A 358 -21.30 -8.52 -3.21
CA PRO A 358 -20.12 -9.38 -3.23
C PRO A 358 -19.86 -9.95 -4.65
N PRO A 359 -18.62 -10.38 -4.96
CA PRO A 359 -18.30 -11.02 -6.23
C PRO A 359 -19.24 -12.21 -6.52
N PRO A 360 -19.80 -12.34 -7.74
CA PRO A 360 -20.79 -13.38 -8.04
C PRO A 360 -20.19 -14.79 -7.94
N ARG A 361 -21.03 -15.83 -7.96
CA ARG A 361 -20.52 -17.19 -8.15
C ARG A 361 -20.14 -17.39 -9.61
N ILE A 362 -18.90 -17.83 -9.87
CA ILE A 362 -18.47 -18.19 -11.23
C ILE A 362 -19.09 -19.55 -11.55
N GLU A 363 -20.16 -19.55 -12.33
CA GLU A 363 -20.68 -20.77 -12.94
C GLU A 363 -19.74 -21.19 -14.07
N ILE A 364 -18.92 -22.22 -13.82
CA ILE A 364 -18.17 -22.89 -14.89
C ILE A 364 -19.19 -23.73 -15.67
N PRO A 365 -19.45 -23.45 -16.96
CA PRO A 365 -20.32 -24.30 -17.75
C PRO A 365 -19.72 -25.70 -17.76
N GLN A 366 -20.45 -26.69 -17.25
CA GLN A 366 -20.01 -28.08 -17.34
C GLN A 366 -19.96 -28.44 -18.83
N SER A 367 -18.76 -28.37 -19.41
CA SER A 367 -18.53 -28.90 -20.73
C SER A 367 -18.86 -30.39 -20.67
N ARG A 368 -19.99 -30.76 -21.29
CA ARG A 368 -20.37 -32.15 -21.51
C ARG A 368 -19.45 -32.75 -22.57
N VAL A 369 -18.15 -32.77 -22.29
CA VAL A 369 -17.20 -33.64 -22.95
C VAL A 369 -17.66 -35.04 -22.61
N ARG A 370 -18.45 -35.62 -23.51
CA ARG A 370 -18.81 -37.02 -23.50
C ARG A 370 -17.48 -37.77 -23.62
N ARG A 371 -16.92 -38.20 -22.48
CA ARG A 371 -15.66 -38.95 -22.41
C ARG A 371 -15.89 -40.36 -23.00
N SER A 372 -16.08 -40.43 -24.31
CA SER A 372 -16.06 -41.67 -25.07
C SER A 372 -14.61 -42.09 -25.21
N ILE A 373 -14.18 -42.97 -24.31
CA ILE A 373 -12.99 -43.79 -24.53
C ILE A 373 -13.30 -44.65 -25.76
N SER A 374 -12.43 -44.68 -26.77
CA SER A 374 -12.62 -45.58 -27.90
C SER A 374 -12.46 -47.04 -27.47
N ALA A 375 -12.96 -47.98 -28.28
CA ALA A 375 -12.79 -49.41 -27.98
C ALA A 375 -11.30 -49.79 -27.90
N GLU A 376 -10.46 -49.20 -28.74
CA GLU A 376 -9.00 -49.36 -28.70
C GLU A 376 -8.41 -48.81 -27.40
N GLY A 377 -8.79 -47.59 -26.99
CA GLY A 377 -8.30 -46.98 -25.75
C GLY A 377 -8.71 -47.75 -24.49
N LEU A 378 -9.89 -48.37 -24.49
CA LEU A 378 -10.38 -49.20 -23.39
C LEU A 378 -9.68 -50.57 -23.34
N ASN A 379 -9.36 -51.15 -24.50
CA ASN A 379 -8.58 -52.39 -24.58
C ASN A 379 -7.10 -52.16 -24.21
N LEU A 380 -6.52 -51.00 -24.55
CA LEU A 380 -5.16 -50.61 -24.15
C LEU A 380 -5.06 -50.51 -22.62
N LEU A 381 -6.04 -49.87 -21.97
CA LEU A 381 -6.11 -49.77 -20.51
C LEU A 381 -6.27 -51.15 -19.83
N LYS A 382 -7.07 -52.05 -20.40
CA LYS A 382 -7.14 -53.44 -19.90
C LYS A 382 -5.80 -54.15 -20.00
N GLY A 383 -5.13 -54.09 -21.16
CA GLY A 383 -3.82 -54.71 -21.35
C GLY A 383 -2.77 -54.24 -20.34
N VAL A 384 -2.80 -52.95 -19.97
CA VAL A 384 -1.90 -52.38 -18.94
C VAL A 384 -2.24 -52.87 -17.52
N LEU A 385 -3.52 -53.01 -17.19
CA LEU A 385 -3.95 -53.52 -15.88
C LEU A 385 -3.69 -55.03 -15.73
N ASP A 386 -4.00 -55.80 -16.77
CA ASP A 386 -3.79 -57.25 -16.81
C ASP A 386 -2.30 -57.62 -16.83
N SER A 387 -1.42 -56.71 -17.28
CA SER A 387 0.06 -56.88 -17.24
C SER A 387 0.73 -56.61 -15.89
N ASN A 388 -0.03 -56.22 -14.85
CA ASN A 388 0.45 -55.96 -13.49
C ASN A 388 -0.10 -56.96 -12.45
N SER A 389 -0.56 -58.14 -12.90
CA SER A 389 -1.12 -59.23 -12.06
C SER A 389 -0.23 -60.47 -12.05
#